data_AF-A0A7S4C2U4-F1
#
_entry.id   AF-A0A7S4C2U4-F1
#
_cell.length_a   1.000
_cell.length_b   1.000
_cell.length_c   1.000
_cell.angle_alpha   90.00
_cell.angle_beta   90.00
_cell.angle_gamma   90.00
#
_symmetry.space_group_name_H-M   'P 1'
#
loop_
_entity.id
_entity.type
_entity.pdbx_description
1 polymer ?
#
loop_
_entity_poly.entity_id
_entity_poly.type
_entity_poly.pdbx_seq_one_letter_code
_entity_poly.pdbx_strand_id
1 'polypeptide(L)'
;ARAAEAAAAAARQQQMRVAEKERAEEERKRRSIEGRQKQAEISRLAEEHRQQMAAIEAQMAAEQAALAAERQRQEQIRIEREAPKLKIVDGEDFSYNLQSGLASKLKTFRQRGNGGDTLVLKIEHELNELQLDASLKALSLEALSETLDDFASRAQPRYVLHIHQFAHADGRVSLPIAFLVLMPDHVPVHLKVLYTRPVAGLCDTFGVAKHVTP
;
A
#
# COMPACT_ATOMS: atom_id res chain seq x y z
N ALA A 1 -67.63 51.80 -64.47
CA ALA A 1 -67.18 52.28 -63.15
C ALA A 1 -67.38 51.23 -62.05
N ARG A 2 -68.63 50.86 -61.68
CA ARG A 2 -68.91 49.96 -60.54
C ARG A 2 -68.32 48.53 -60.63
N ALA A 3 -68.23 47.93 -61.84
CA ALA A 3 -67.66 46.59 -62.01
C ALA A 3 -66.12 46.53 -61.84
N ALA A 4 -65.40 47.59 -62.25
CA ALA A 4 -63.95 47.67 -62.09
C ALA A 4 -63.56 47.93 -60.62
N GLU A 5 -64.38 48.69 -59.90
CA GLU A 5 -64.20 48.96 -58.47
C GLU A 5 -64.44 47.71 -57.60
N ALA A 6 -65.44 46.90 -57.94
CA ALA A 6 -65.70 45.61 -57.29
C ALA A 6 -64.57 44.59 -57.53
N ALA A 7 -64.00 44.54 -58.74
CA ALA A 7 -62.86 43.68 -59.05
C ALA A 7 -61.58 44.12 -58.31
N ALA A 8 -61.34 45.43 -58.20
CA ALA A 8 -60.22 45.97 -57.42
C ALA A 8 -60.37 45.70 -55.90
N ALA A 9 -61.59 45.77 -55.37
CA ALA A 9 -61.88 45.43 -53.98
C ALA A 9 -61.67 43.92 -53.68
N ALA A 10 -62.09 43.04 -54.61
CA ALA A 10 -61.86 41.60 -54.50
C ALA A 10 -60.36 41.24 -54.55
N ALA A 11 -59.59 41.88 -55.43
CA ALA A 11 -58.14 41.69 -55.52
C ALA A 11 -57.42 42.13 -54.23
N ARG A 12 -57.82 43.26 -53.62
CA ARG A 12 -57.29 43.71 -52.33
C ARG A 12 -57.63 42.76 -51.19
N GLN A 13 -58.85 42.22 -51.15
CA GLN A 13 -59.23 41.21 -50.16
C GLN A 13 -58.43 39.90 -50.32
N GLN A 14 -58.17 39.48 -51.56
CA GLN A 14 -57.36 38.30 -51.82
C GLN A 14 -55.89 38.51 -51.42
N GLN A 15 -55.33 39.69 -51.68
CA GLN A 15 -53.99 40.06 -51.23
C GLN A 15 -53.87 40.11 -49.71
N MET A 16 -54.86 40.67 -49.01
CA MET A 16 -54.89 40.68 -47.54
C MET A 16 -54.95 39.25 -46.97
N ARG A 17 -55.75 38.36 -47.55
CA ARG A 17 -55.84 36.95 -47.10
C ARG A 17 -54.54 36.17 -47.33
N VAL A 18 -53.81 36.44 -48.40
CA VAL A 18 -52.50 35.83 -48.65
C VAL A 18 -51.48 36.35 -47.64
N ALA A 19 -51.42 37.66 -47.44
CA ALA A 19 -50.51 38.28 -46.46
C ALA A 19 -50.79 37.83 -45.02
N GLU A 20 -52.05 37.64 -44.62
CA GLU A 20 -52.41 37.09 -43.30
C GLU A 20 -51.96 35.64 -43.13
N LYS A 21 -52.09 34.81 -44.16
CA LYS A 21 -51.61 33.41 -44.14
C LYS A 21 -50.09 33.34 -44.02
N GLU A 22 -49.36 34.15 -44.79
CA GLU A 22 -47.90 34.20 -44.73
C GLU A 22 -47.41 34.68 -43.35
N ARG A 23 -48.02 35.71 -42.78
CA ARG A 23 -47.72 36.16 -41.41
C ARG A 23 -47.99 35.08 -40.37
N ALA A 24 -49.11 34.35 -40.49
CA ALA A 24 -49.43 33.25 -39.59
C ALA A 24 -48.44 32.08 -39.69
N GLU A 25 -47.94 31.78 -40.90
CA GLU A 25 -46.92 30.74 -41.10
C GLU A 25 -45.54 31.17 -40.56
N GLU A 26 -45.14 32.42 -40.77
CA GLU A 26 -43.90 32.96 -40.19
C GLU A 26 -43.95 32.98 -38.65
N GLU A 27 -45.08 33.35 -38.06
CA GLU A 27 -45.24 33.35 -36.62
C GLU A 27 -45.19 31.93 -36.04
N ARG A 28 -45.77 30.93 -36.73
CA ARG A 28 -45.64 29.51 -36.37
C ARG A 28 -44.19 29.02 -36.43
N LYS A 29 -43.45 29.41 -37.47
CA LYS A 29 -42.02 29.07 -37.62
C LYS A 29 -41.19 29.69 -36.50
N ARG A 30 -41.41 30.98 -36.16
CA ARG A 30 -40.73 31.66 -35.05
C ARG A 30 -41.00 30.98 -33.71
N ARG A 31 -42.27 30.72 -33.38
CA ARG A 31 -42.64 30.03 -32.13
C ARG A 31 -42.04 28.63 -32.04
N SER A 32 -41.94 27.90 -33.16
CA SER A 32 -41.32 26.58 -33.20
C SER A 32 -39.81 26.63 -32.97
N ILE A 33 -39.12 27.61 -33.56
CA ILE A 33 -37.68 27.82 -33.37
C ILE A 33 -37.38 28.24 -31.93
N GLU A 34 -38.13 29.20 -31.39
CA GLU A 34 -37.99 29.65 -30.00
C GLU A 34 -38.27 28.51 -29.00
N GLY A 35 -39.27 27.66 -29.27
CA GLY A 35 -39.56 26.48 -28.46
C GLY A 35 -38.40 25.48 -28.44
N ARG A 36 -37.78 25.23 -29.60
CA ARG A 36 -36.60 24.36 -29.71
C ARG A 36 -35.37 24.96 -29.03
N GLN A 37 -35.17 26.27 -29.14
CA GLN A 37 -34.06 26.97 -28.48
C GLN A 37 -34.20 26.91 -26.95
N LYS A 38 -35.39 27.22 -26.42
CA LYS A 38 -35.67 27.11 -24.97
C LYS A 38 -35.49 25.68 -24.47
N GLN A 39 -35.96 24.68 -25.22
CA GLN A 39 -35.80 23.28 -24.84
C GLN A 39 -34.33 22.85 -24.84
N ALA A 40 -33.54 23.30 -25.82
CA ALA A 40 -32.10 23.03 -25.89
C ALA A 40 -31.34 23.67 -24.71
N GLU A 41 -31.69 24.92 -24.37
CA GLU A 41 -31.09 25.64 -23.24
C GLU A 41 -31.39 24.95 -21.90
N ILE A 42 -32.64 24.53 -21.68
CA ILE A 42 -33.03 23.75 -20.48
C ILE A 42 -32.26 22.44 -20.40
N SER A 43 -32.10 21.71 -21.52
CA SER A 43 -31.32 20.46 -21.52
C SER A 43 -29.85 20.69 -21.19
N ARG A 44 -29.25 21.78 -21.67
CA ARG A 44 -27.84 22.11 -21.40
C ARG A 44 -27.63 22.47 -19.94
N LEU A 45 -28.48 23.32 -19.38
CA LEU A 45 -28.44 23.69 -17.96
C LEU A 45 -28.65 22.47 -17.04
N ALA A 46 -29.54 21.55 -17.42
CA ALA A 46 -29.75 20.32 -16.67
C ALA A 46 -28.53 19.39 -16.73
N GLU A 47 -27.81 19.35 -17.85
CA GLU A 47 -26.58 18.57 -17.99
C GLU A 47 -25.43 19.19 -17.21
N GLU A 48 -25.24 20.51 -17.29
CA GLU A 48 -24.26 21.26 -16.49
C GLU A 48 -24.49 21.04 -14.99
N HIS A 49 -25.75 21.13 -14.53
CA HIS A 49 -26.10 20.86 -13.13
C HIS A 49 -25.80 19.41 -12.73
N ARG A 50 -26.08 18.42 -13.59
CA ARG A 50 -25.72 17.01 -13.32
C ARG A 50 -24.20 16.82 -13.23
N GLN A 51 -23.43 17.45 -14.11
CA GLN A 51 -21.97 17.38 -14.08
C GLN A 51 -21.40 18.04 -12.81
N GLN A 52 -21.96 19.18 -12.39
CA GLN A 52 -21.57 19.84 -11.14
C GLN A 52 -21.86 18.97 -9.92
N MET A 53 -23.06 18.36 -9.84
CA MET A 53 -23.40 17.46 -8.74
C MET A 53 -22.49 16.24 -8.70
N ALA A 54 -22.20 15.61 -9.85
CA ALA A 54 -21.27 14.49 -9.93
C ALA A 54 -19.84 14.87 -9.51
N ALA A 55 -19.38 16.08 -9.86
CA ALA A 55 -18.07 16.59 -9.42
C ALA A 55 -18.02 16.81 -7.91
N ILE A 56 -19.08 17.34 -7.31
CA ILE A 56 -19.18 17.54 -5.86
C ILE A 56 -19.20 16.18 -5.13
N GLU A 57 -19.96 15.20 -5.63
CA GLU A 57 -19.98 13.85 -5.08
C GLU A 57 -18.61 13.17 -5.16
N ALA A 58 -17.90 13.30 -6.28
CA ALA A 58 -16.54 12.77 -6.42
C ALA A 58 -15.55 13.43 -5.45
N GLN A 59 -15.65 14.74 -5.24
CA GLN A 59 -14.82 15.45 -4.26
C GLN A 59 -15.11 15.00 -2.83
N MET A 60 -16.38 14.88 -2.45
CA MET A 60 -16.77 14.36 -1.12
C MET A 60 -16.30 12.92 -0.90
N ALA A 61 -16.39 12.06 -1.93
CA ALA A 61 -15.93 10.68 -1.85
C ALA A 61 -14.40 10.61 -1.67
N ALA A 62 -13.65 11.43 -2.41
CA ALA A 62 -12.19 11.52 -2.25
C ALA A 62 -11.79 12.02 -0.85
N GLU A 63 -12.50 13.02 -0.31
CA GLU A 63 -12.27 13.54 1.03
C GLU A 63 -12.59 12.50 2.12
N GLN A 64 -13.71 11.77 1.99
CA GLN A 64 -14.05 10.68 2.90
C GLN A 64 -13.03 9.55 2.87
N ALA A 65 -12.52 9.19 1.69
CA ALA A 65 -11.46 8.19 1.54
C ALA A 65 -10.15 8.64 2.20
N ALA A 66 -9.77 9.91 2.03
CA ALA A 66 -8.58 10.49 2.68
C ALA A 66 -8.74 10.51 4.22
N LEU A 67 -9.91 10.89 4.73
CA LEU A 67 -10.20 10.88 6.16
C LEU A 67 -10.17 9.45 6.73
N ALA A 68 -10.69 8.47 6.00
CA ALA A 68 -10.64 7.06 6.40
C ALA A 68 -9.21 6.54 6.48
N ALA A 69 -8.36 6.87 5.50
CA ALA A 69 -6.94 6.53 5.50
C ALA A 69 -6.20 7.17 6.69
N GLU A 70 -6.48 8.43 7.00
CA GLU A 70 -5.87 9.11 8.14
C GLU A 70 -6.33 8.51 9.48
N ARG A 71 -7.60 8.13 9.61
CA ARG A 71 -8.09 7.39 10.80
C ARG A 71 -7.39 6.04 10.96
N GLN A 72 -7.20 5.29 9.88
CA GLN A 72 -6.46 4.03 9.93
C GLN A 72 -5.01 4.25 10.37
N ARG A 73 -4.35 5.30 9.86
CA ARG A 73 -3.00 5.68 10.28
C ARG A 73 -2.93 6.03 11.77
N GLN A 74 -3.89 6.82 12.27
CA GLN A 74 -3.95 7.18 13.68
C GLN A 74 -4.22 5.98 14.58
N GLU A 75 -5.09 5.06 14.15
CA GLU A 75 -5.34 3.81 14.86
C GLU A 75 -4.09 2.93 14.90
N GLN A 76 -3.34 2.83 13.80
CA GLN A 76 -2.06 2.12 13.77
C GLN A 76 -1.05 2.71 14.76
N ILE A 77 -0.91 4.04 14.78
CA ILE A 77 -0.04 4.76 15.74
C ILE A 77 -0.52 4.53 17.19
N ARG A 78 -1.84 4.47 17.41
CA ARG A 78 -2.41 4.19 18.74
C ARG A 78 -2.05 2.78 19.20
N ILE A 79 -2.25 1.78 18.35
CA ILE A 79 -1.87 0.39 18.62
C ILE A 79 -0.37 0.29 18.94
N GLU A 80 0.49 0.97 18.17
CA GLU A 80 1.93 1.01 18.45
C GLU A 80 2.28 1.68 19.78
N ARG A 81 1.52 2.70 20.21
CA ARG A 81 1.71 3.39 21.50
C ARG A 81 1.16 2.61 22.70
N GLU A 82 0.04 1.92 22.51
CA GLU A 82 -0.65 1.13 23.52
C GLU A 82 -0.10 -0.29 23.63
N ALA A 83 0.71 -0.73 22.66
CA ALA A 83 1.51 -1.95 22.77
C ALA A 83 2.24 -1.97 24.13
N PRO A 84 2.16 -3.10 24.87
CA PRO A 84 2.66 -3.16 26.23
C PRO A 84 4.14 -2.79 26.25
N LYS A 85 4.44 -1.64 26.88
CA LYS A 85 5.81 -1.19 27.10
C LYS A 85 6.51 -2.23 27.96
N LEU A 86 7.46 -2.94 27.36
CA LEU A 86 8.31 -3.91 28.04
C LEU A 86 8.94 -3.28 29.27
N LYS A 87 8.61 -3.82 30.45
CA LYS A 87 9.32 -3.49 31.68
C LYS A 87 10.65 -4.20 31.62
N ILE A 88 11.68 -3.49 31.20
CA ILE A 88 13.05 -3.98 31.27
C ILE A 88 13.43 -3.95 32.75
N VAL A 89 13.39 -5.12 33.40
CA VAL A 89 13.91 -5.30 34.76
C VAL A 89 15.41 -5.57 34.62
N ASP A 90 16.24 -4.69 35.18
CA ASP A 90 17.68 -4.90 35.18
C ASP A 90 18.03 -6.09 36.09
N GLY A 91 18.69 -7.11 35.51
CA GLY A 91 19.20 -8.28 36.23
C GLY A 91 18.60 -9.64 35.83
N GLU A 92 17.60 -9.68 34.94
CA GLU A 92 17.11 -10.96 34.39
C GLU A 92 17.95 -11.41 33.19
N ASP A 93 18.40 -12.67 33.21
CA ASP A 93 18.97 -13.33 32.05
C ASP A 93 17.89 -13.37 30.95
N PHE A 94 18.15 -12.69 29.82
CA PHE A 94 17.30 -12.73 28.62
C PHE A 94 17.43 -14.11 27.95
N SER A 95 16.87 -15.12 28.60
CA SER A 95 16.82 -16.50 28.14
C SER A 95 15.48 -16.76 27.47
N TYR A 96 15.54 -17.09 26.19
CA TYR A 96 14.38 -17.48 25.40
C TYR A 96 14.32 -19.01 25.30
N ASN A 97 13.12 -19.57 25.43
CA ASN A 97 12.91 -20.97 25.12
C ASN A 97 13.10 -21.20 23.62
N LEU A 98 13.64 -22.34 23.22
CA LEU A 98 13.71 -22.69 21.80
C LEU A 98 12.40 -23.31 21.36
N GLN A 99 11.87 -22.88 20.21
CA GLN A 99 10.76 -23.55 19.56
C GLN A 99 11.01 -25.06 19.45
N SER A 100 9.95 -25.85 19.64
CA SER A 100 10.05 -27.31 19.50
C SER A 100 10.67 -27.70 18.16
N GLY A 101 11.76 -28.48 18.21
CA GLY A 101 12.53 -28.92 17.05
C GLY A 101 13.57 -27.91 16.52
N LEU A 102 13.61 -26.67 17.01
CA LEU A 102 14.61 -25.68 16.61
C LEU A 102 16.02 -26.12 16.99
N ALA A 103 16.21 -26.67 18.20
CA ALA A 103 17.50 -27.20 18.62
C ALA A 103 18.05 -28.28 17.66
N SER A 104 17.19 -29.17 17.18
CA SER A 104 17.53 -30.19 16.19
C SER A 104 17.88 -29.58 14.83
N LYS A 105 17.16 -28.54 14.40
CA LYS A 105 17.44 -27.81 13.16
C LYS A 105 18.78 -27.07 13.24
N LEU A 106 19.07 -26.38 14.33
CA LEU A 106 20.35 -25.69 14.57
C LEU A 106 21.52 -26.69 14.58
N LYS A 107 21.35 -27.83 15.27
CA LYS A 107 22.34 -28.91 15.25
C LYS A 107 22.58 -29.44 13.84
N THR A 108 21.51 -29.67 13.07
CA THR A 108 21.60 -30.15 11.69
C THR A 108 22.27 -29.11 10.79
N PHE A 109 21.91 -27.84 10.93
CA PHE A 109 22.50 -26.73 10.19
C PHE A 109 24.01 -26.63 10.44
N ARG A 110 24.44 -26.75 11.69
CA ARG A 110 25.88 -26.74 12.04
C ARG A 110 26.64 -27.96 11.51
N GLN A 111 26.03 -29.14 11.54
CA GLN A 111 26.72 -30.40 11.20
C GLN A 111 26.66 -30.77 9.72
N ARG A 112 25.59 -30.36 9.02
CA ARG A 112 25.28 -30.82 7.65
C ARG A 112 24.95 -29.66 6.70
N GLY A 113 25.07 -28.41 7.16
CA GLY A 113 24.82 -27.25 6.32
C GLY A 113 25.90 -27.06 5.27
N ASN A 114 25.49 -26.55 4.11
CA ASN A 114 26.37 -26.24 2.99
C ASN A 114 26.57 -24.73 2.85
N GLY A 115 27.56 -24.32 2.05
CA GLY A 115 27.74 -22.91 1.69
C GLY A 115 26.46 -22.33 1.09
N GLY A 116 26.03 -21.17 1.60
CA GLY A 116 24.80 -20.49 1.20
C GLY A 116 23.56 -20.86 2.02
N ASP A 117 23.63 -21.87 2.89
CA ASP A 117 22.50 -22.19 3.77
C ASP A 117 22.30 -21.08 4.81
N THR A 118 21.05 -20.64 4.98
CA THR A 118 20.69 -19.51 5.83
C THR A 118 19.47 -19.84 6.69
N LEU A 119 19.56 -19.59 7.99
CA LEU A 119 18.42 -19.62 8.91
C LEU A 119 18.10 -18.22 9.39
N VAL A 120 16.82 -17.87 9.39
CA VAL A 120 16.31 -16.60 9.89
C VAL A 120 15.45 -16.91 11.12
N LEU A 121 15.76 -16.26 12.23
CA LEU A 121 15.11 -16.47 13.52
C LEU A 121 14.52 -15.14 14.01
N LYS A 122 13.42 -15.24 14.76
CA LYS A 122 12.76 -14.11 15.41
C LYS A 122 12.46 -14.45 16.87
N ILE A 123 12.34 -13.42 17.71
CA ILE A 123 11.87 -13.58 19.08
C ILE A 123 10.36 -13.39 19.07
N GLU A 124 9.63 -14.38 19.56
CA GLU A 124 8.22 -14.25 19.92
C GLU A 124 8.12 -13.87 21.39
N HIS A 125 7.91 -12.58 21.65
CA HIS A 125 7.97 -12.04 23.00
C HIS A 125 6.81 -12.57 23.86
N GLU A 126 5.61 -12.72 23.30
CA GLU A 126 4.44 -13.18 24.07
C GLU A 126 4.63 -14.59 24.63
N LEU A 127 5.38 -15.42 23.91
CA LEU A 127 5.69 -16.80 24.29
C LEU A 127 7.05 -16.96 24.97
N ASN A 128 7.82 -15.87 25.07
CA ASN A 128 9.24 -15.88 25.46
C ASN A 128 10.03 -16.97 24.72
N GLU A 129 9.86 -17.06 23.40
CA GLU A 129 10.35 -18.15 22.57
C GLU A 129 11.13 -17.65 21.35
N LEU A 130 12.26 -18.28 21.06
CA LEU A 130 12.99 -18.09 19.81
C LEU A 130 12.42 -19.04 18.75
N GLN A 131 11.94 -18.47 17.65
CA GLN A 131 11.26 -19.20 16.58
C GLN A 131 12.02 -19.11 15.26
N LEU A 132 11.83 -20.13 14.42
CA LEU A 132 12.30 -20.12 13.04
C LEU A 132 11.34 -19.31 12.17
N ASP A 133 11.82 -18.21 11.59
CA ASP A 133 11.05 -17.40 10.65
C ASP A 133 11.19 -17.97 9.22
N ALA A 134 12.42 -18.26 8.78
CA ALA A 134 12.68 -18.85 7.47
C ALA A 134 13.92 -19.76 7.47
N SER A 135 13.92 -20.74 6.57
CA SER A 135 15.08 -21.60 6.28
C SER A 135 15.29 -21.63 4.78
N LEU A 136 16.42 -21.09 4.35
CA LEU A 136 16.78 -20.92 2.95
C LEU A 136 18.05 -21.73 2.68
N LYS A 137 18.15 -22.35 1.50
CA LYS A 137 19.26 -23.23 1.15
C LYS A 137 19.98 -22.73 -0.09
N ALA A 138 21.30 -22.90 -0.12
CA ALA A 138 22.14 -22.58 -1.28
C ALA A 138 21.91 -21.17 -1.86
N LEU A 139 21.76 -20.16 -1.00
CA LEU A 139 21.68 -18.76 -1.44
C LEU A 139 23.04 -18.24 -1.90
N SER A 140 23.05 -17.50 -3.00
CA SER A 140 24.18 -16.62 -3.33
C SER A 140 24.21 -15.42 -2.38
N LEU A 141 25.36 -14.73 -2.30
CA LEU A 141 25.49 -13.52 -1.48
C LEU A 141 24.54 -12.39 -1.96
N GLU A 142 24.34 -12.28 -3.28
CA GLU A 142 23.42 -11.32 -3.88
C GLU A 142 21.97 -11.62 -3.46
N ALA A 143 21.54 -12.88 -3.60
CA ALA A 143 20.20 -13.29 -3.18
C ALA A 143 20.00 -13.19 -1.67
N LEU A 144 21.06 -13.41 -0.87
CA LEU A 144 21.04 -13.15 0.56
C LEU A 144 20.77 -11.67 0.84
N SER A 145 21.46 -10.75 0.15
CA SER A 145 21.25 -9.30 0.33
C SER A 145 19.81 -8.91 0.04
N GLU A 146 19.26 -9.32 -1.10
CA GLU A 146 17.86 -9.04 -1.46
C GLU A 146 16.89 -9.58 -0.40
N THR A 147 17.15 -10.80 0.07
CA THR A 147 16.34 -11.43 1.12
C THR A 147 16.43 -10.64 2.44
N LEU A 148 17.61 -10.15 2.80
CA LEU A 148 17.81 -9.34 4.00
C LEU A 148 17.07 -8.00 3.89
N ASP A 149 17.05 -7.38 2.71
CA ASP A 149 16.31 -6.14 2.44
C ASP A 149 14.79 -6.35 2.56
N ASP A 150 14.27 -7.46 2.03
CA ASP A 150 12.87 -7.86 2.18
C ASP A 150 12.48 -8.04 3.65
N PHE A 151 13.37 -8.64 4.43
CA PHE A 151 13.17 -8.77 5.87
C PHE A 151 13.29 -7.42 6.60
N ALA A 152 14.23 -6.56 6.20
CA ALA A 152 14.41 -5.24 6.79
C ALA A 152 13.20 -4.33 6.55
N SER A 153 12.58 -4.43 5.36
CA SER A 153 11.34 -3.73 4.99
C SER A 153 10.17 -4.02 5.94
N ARG A 154 10.14 -5.21 6.57
CA ARG A 154 9.10 -5.59 7.56
C ARG A 154 9.25 -4.87 8.92
N ALA A 155 10.22 -3.96 9.06
CA ALA A 155 10.45 -3.11 10.23
C ALA A 155 10.62 -3.84 11.58
N GLN A 156 10.96 -5.13 11.54
CA GLN A 156 11.18 -5.95 12.73
C GLN A 156 12.59 -6.56 12.72
N PRO A 157 13.29 -6.53 13.87
CA PRO A 157 14.63 -7.09 13.97
C PRO A 157 14.59 -8.63 13.85
N ARG A 158 15.66 -9.18 13.28
CA ARG A 158 15.81 -10.63 13.04
C ARG A 158 17.24 -11.07 13.30
N TYR A 159 17.38 -12.33 13.68
CA TYR A 159 18.68 -13.00 13.70
C TYR A 159 18.86 -13.80 12.43
N VAL A 160 20.04 -13.74 11.85
CA VAL A 160 20.37 -14.49 10.64
C VAL A 160 21.64 -15.28 10.89
N LEU A 161 21.55 -16.58 10.67
CA LEU A 161 22.67 -17.50 10.65
C LEU A 161 22.95 -17.87 9.19
N HIS A 162 24.14 -17.59 8.70
CA HIS A 162 24.51 -17.85 7.31
C HIS A 162 25.80 -18.66 7.25
N ILE A 163 25.82 -19.73 6.46
CA ILE A 163 27.04 -20.52 6.22
C ILE A 163 27.78 -19.95 5.03
N HIS A 164 28.88 -19.25 5.29
CA HIS A 164 29.72 -18.71 4.24
C HIS A 164 30.73 -19.77 3.79
N GLN A 165 30.92 -19.94 2.47
CA GLN A 165 31.97 -20.79 1.94
C GLN A 165 33.27 -20.00 1.79
N PHE A 166 34.26 -20.29 2.63
CA PHE A 166 35.55 -19.62 2.61
C PHE A 166 36.64 -20.57 2.07
N ALA A 167 37.19 -20.25 0.91
CA ALA A 167 38.34 -20.95 0.34
C ALA A 167 39.64 -20.31 0.82
N HIS A 168 40.48 -21.11 1.48
CA HIS A 168 41.81 -20.69 1.94
C HIS A 168 42.83 -20.79 0.81
N ALA A 169 43.91 -20.02 0.93
CA ALA A 169 45.01 -20.02 -0.05
C ALA A 169 45.72 -21.40 -0.18
N ASP A 170 45.62 -22.26 0.85
CA ASP A 170 46.17 -23.62 0.86
C ASP A 170 45.24 -24.65 0.17
N GLY A 171 44.11 -24.21 -0.40
CA GLY A 171 43.14 -25.05 -1.09
C GLY A 171 42.09 -25.69 -0.18
N ARG A 172 42.14 -25.46 1.15
CA ARG A 172 41.10 -25.92 2.05
C ARG A 172 39.85 -25.07 1.94
N VAL A 173 38.68 -25.68 2.13
CA VAL A 173 37.41 -24.97 2.22
C VAL A 173 36.89 -25.06 3.65
N SER A 174 36.61 -23.91 4.25
CA SER A 174 35.93 -23.79 5.54
C SER A 174 34.52 -23.27 5.35
N LEU A 175 33.63 -23.69 6.24
CA LEU A 175 32.22 -23.28 6.27
C LEU A 175 31.92 -22.53 7.58
N PRO A 176 32.52 -21.35 7.82
CA PRO A 176 32.18 -20.56 8.98
C PRO A 176 30.70 -20.16 8.96
N ILE A 177 30.07 -20.23 10.14
CA ILE A 177 28.73 -19.72 10.37
C ILE A 177 28.86 -18.26 10.80
N ALA A 178 28.32 -17.35 10.01
CA ALA A 178 28.15 -15.95 10.37
C ALA A 178 26.83 -15.78 11.12
N PHE A 179 26.90 -15.14 12.28
CA PHE A 179 25.72 -14.71 13.03
C PHE A 179 25.56 -13.20 12.89
N LEU A 180 24.47 -12.80 12.24
CA LEU A 180 24.12 -11.44 11.93
C LEU A 180 22.87 -11.06 12.73
N VAL A 181 22.89 -9.85 13.29
CA VAL A 181 21.72 -9.26 13.95
C VAL A 181 21.21 -8.16 13.03
N LEU A 182 20.12 -8.45 12.31
CA LEU A 182 19.49 -7.50 11.41
C LEU A 182 18.60 -6.56 12.24
N MET A 183 19.00 -5.30 12.35
CA MET A 183 18.22 -4.26 13.02
C MET A 183 17.94 -3.08 12.07
N PRO A 184 16.73 -3.00 11.50
CA PRO A 184 16.34 -1.84 10.70
C PRO A 184 16.38 -0.53 11.50
N ASP A 185 16.63 0.59 10.82
CA ASP A 185 16.83 1.90 11.46
C ASP A 185 15.62 2.34 12.31
N HIS A 186 14.42 2.10 11.79
CA HIS A 186 13.14 2.54 12.36
C HIS A 186 12.62 1.65 13.50
N VAL A 187 13.38 0.64 13.93
CA VAL A 187 12.95 -0.23 15.04
C VAL A 187 12.89 0.57 16.35
N PRO A 188 11.79 0.48 17.13
CA PRO A 188 11.70 1.08 18.46
C PRO A 188 12.86 0.68 19.38
N VAL A 189 13.33 1.62 20.21
CA VAL A 189 14.47 1.40 21.13
C VAL A 189 14.28 0.17 22.02
N HIS A 190 13.07 -0.09 22.50
CA HIS A 190 12.79 -1.25 23.34
C HIS A 190 13.03 -2.59 22.62
N LEU A 191 12.67 -2.68 21.33
CA LEU A 191 12.94 -3.87 20.52
C LEU A 191 14.43 -4.02 20.20
N LYS A 192 15.14 -2.89 19.99
CA LYS A 192 16.60 -2.92 19.82
C LYS A 192 17.27 -3.55 21.04
N VAL A 193 16.94 -3.08 22.24
CA VAL A 193 17.48 -3.64 23.49
C VAL A 193 17.13 -5.12 23.64
N LEU A 194 15.89 -5.49 23.34
CA LEU A 194 15.40 -6.86 23.42
C LEU A 194 16.16 -7.82 22.50
N TYR A 195 16.55 -7.36 21.32
CA TYR A 195 17.32 -8.17 20.36
C TYR A 195 18.83 -8.08 20.53
N THR A 196 19.37 -7.04 21.16
CA THR A 196 20.82 -6.92 21.38
C THR A 196 21.31 -7.61 22.65
N ARG A 197 20.51 -7.59 23.73
CA ARG A 197 20.91 -8.18 25.01
C ARG A 197 21.16 -9.70 24.99
N PRO A 198 20.31 -10.54 24.36
CA PRO A 198 20.51 -11.99 24.37
C PRO A 198 21.61 -12.47 23.41
N VAL A 199 22.19 -11.59 22.57
CA VAL A 199 23.17 -11.95 21.53
C VAL A 199 24.33 -12.75 22.09
N ALA A 200 24.85 -12.39 23.27
CA ALA A 200 25.95 -13.11 23.91
C ALA A 200 25.57 -14.57 24.24
N GLY A 201 24.44 -14.80 24.91
CA GLY A 201 23.98 -16.15 25.23
C GLY A 201 23.52 -16.95 24.00
N LEU A 202 23.04 -16.26 22.97
CA LEU A 202 22.68 -16.87 21.70
C LEU A 202 23.92 -17.34 20.91
N CYS A 203 25.06 -16.66 21.03
CA CYS A 203 26.32 -17.12 20.42
C CYS A 203 26.70 -18.51 20.93
N ASP A 204 26.58 -18.74 22.25
CA ASP A 204 26.86 -20.04 22.86
C ASP A 204 25.84 -21.09 22.42
N THR A 205 24.56 -20.72 22.38
CA THR A 205 23.46 -21.60 21.94
C THR A 205 23.63 -22.04 20.48
N PHE A 206 24.02 -21.13 19.59
CA PHE A 206 24.26 -21.42 18.18
C PHE A 206 25.64 -22.09 17.95
N GLY A 207 26.57 -21.95 18.90
CA GLY A 207 27.94 -22.44 18.77
C GLY A 207 28.75 -21.65 17.75
N VAL A 208 28.59 -20.33 17.75
CA VAL A 208 29.27 -19.39 16.84
C VAL A 208 30.24 -18.52 17.63
N ALA A 209 31.49 -18.42 17.13
CA ALA A 209 32.57 -17.77 17.87
C ALA A 209 32.62 -16.23 17.72
N LYS A 210 31.88 -15.66 16.77
CA LYS A 210 31.86 -14.22 16.47
C LYS A 210 30.46 -13.79 16.02
N HIS A 211 29.89 -12.78 16.68
CA HIS A 211 28.80 -11.99 16.12
C HIS A 211 29.39 -10.71 15.53
N VAL A 212 28.88 -10.28 14.38
CA VAL A 212 29.19 -8.96 13.81
C VAL A 212 27.90 -8.16 13.86
N THR A 213 27.90 -7.11 14.67
CA THR A 213 26.85 -6.09 14.60
C THR A 213 27.27 -5.11 13.50
N PRO A 214 26.54 -5.02 12.38
CA PRO A 214 26.82 -4.03 11.35
C PRO A 214 26.68 -2.60 11.87
#